data_AF-A0A643FSK9-F1
#
_entry.id   AF-A0A643FSK9-F1
#
_cell.length_a   1.000
_cell.length_b   1.000
_cell.length_c   1.000
_cell.angle_alpha   90.00
_cell.angle_beta   90.00
_cell.angle_gamma   90.00
#
_symmetry.space_group_name_H-M   'P 1'
#
loop_
_entity.id
_entity.type
_entity.pdbx_description
1 polymer ?
#
loop_
_entity_poly.entity_id
_entity_poly.type
_entity_poly.pdbx_seq_one_letter_code
_entity_poly.pdbx_strand_id
1 'polypeptide(L)'
;MTSLLRYVLAIIFAVFFVSASAADFSGKVVAVLDGDTIDVLVDKTPIRVRLAGIDAPEKSQPFGSRSKIALSNLVYAKQVLVQDQGPDRYGRRIGFVWVDVHVTAEWMPEGTKIPAYWNGSHWNDWITPQFTAEGIAMVAAVMPDVVFYDKASGRVSVVDDPGEGDVGVFEVKPVDTFVDGKQIPTYEIENWCWELSE
;
A
#
# COMPACT_ATOMS: atom_id res chain seq x y z
N MET A 1 -13.19 -37.03 39.19
CA MET A 1 -13.89 -36.73 37.92
C MET A 1 -14.07 -35.23 37.65
N THR A 2 -14.05 -34.36 38.67
CA THR A 2 -14.18 -32.90 38.53
C THR A 2 -12.91 -32.17 38.10
N SER A 3 -11.71 -32.70 38.39
CA SER A 3 -10.43 -32.09 37.97
C SER A 3 -10.14 -32.30 36.48
N LEU A 4 -10.39 -33.50 35.95
CA LEU A 4 -10.18 -33.83 34.54
C LEU A 4 -11.09 -32.98 33.63
N LEU A 5 -12.34 -32.75 34.04
CA LEU A 5 -13.28 -31.90 33.32
C LEU A 5 -12.84 -30.42 33.28
N ARG A 6 -12.17 -29.92 34.33
CA ARG A 6 -11.60 -28.57 34.38
C ARG A 6 -10.42 -28.41 33.42
N TYR A 7 -9.54 -29.41 33.32
CA TYR A 7 -8.43 -29.37 32.36
C TYR A 7 -8.91 -29.46 30.91
N VAL A 8 -9.93 -30.27 30.63
CA VAL A 8 -10.55 -30.35 29.29
C VAL A 8 -11.21 -29.02 28.91
N LEU A 9 -11.94 -28.37 29.82
CA LEU A 9 -12.54 -27.05 29.57
C LEU A 9 -11.48 -25.94 29.40
N ALA A 10 -10.38 -25.99 30.15
CA ALA A 10 -9.27 -25.04 30.01
C ALA A 10 -8.52 -25.21 28.67
N ILE A 11 -8.35 -26.45 28.20
CA ILE A 11 -7.76 -26.74 26.88
C ILE A 11 -8.70 -26.30 25.76
N ILE A 12 -10.01 -26.55 25.87
CA ILE A 12 -11.00 -26.06 24.89
C ILE A 12 -10.98 -24.53 24.83
N PHE A 13 -10.94 -23.84 25.98
CA PHE A 13 -10.87 -22.37 26.01
C PHE A 13 -9.56 -21.83 25.42
N ALA A 14 -8.43 -22.52 25.63
CA ALA A 14 -7.15 -22.16 25.03
C ALA A 14 -7.08 -22.40 23.52
N VAL A 15 -7.78 -23.42 23.00
CA VAL A 15 -7.87 -23.71 21.56
C VAL A 15 -8.80 -22.72 20.82
N PHE A 16 -9.73 -22.07 21.53
CA PHE A 16 -10.60 -21.03 20.95
C PHE A 16 -9.97 -19.65 20.86
N PHE A 17 -8.76 -19.44 21.40
CA PHE A 17 -7.96 -18.23 21.20
C PHE A 17 -6.97 -18.39 20.03
N VAL A 18 -7.43 -18.99 18.92
CA VAL A 18 -6.76 -18.76 17.64
C VAL A 18 -7.12 -17.33 17.25
N SER A 19 -6.21 -16.39 17.51
CA SER A 19 -6.29 -15.06 16.92
C SER A 19 -6.39 -15.24 15.40
N ALA A 20 -7.56 -14.97 14.83
CA ALA A 20 -7.68 -14.79 13.40
C ALA A 20 -6.81 -13.57 13.05
N SER A 21 -5.58 -13.82 12.63
CA SER A 21 -4.72 -12.77 12.08
C SER A 21 -5.49 -12.11 10.96
N ALA A 22 -5.51 -10.78 10.95
CA ALA A 22 -5.89 -10.07 9.74
C ALA A 22 -4.98 -10.58 8.62
N ALA A 23 -5.59 -11.07 7.55
CA ALA A 23 -4.90 -11.57 6.39
C ALA A 23 -5.16 -10.56 5.28
N ASP A 24 -4.08 -10.09 4.67
CA ASP A 24 -4.16 -9.20 3.52
C ASP A 24 -4.98 -9.85 2.42
N PHE A 25 -5.75 -9.03 1.70
CA PHE A 25 -6.63 -9.50 0.65
C PHE A 25 -6.61 -8.57 -0.54
N SER A 26 -6.92 -9.10 -1.71
CA SER A 26 -7.04 -8.30 -2.93
C SER A 26 -8.43 -8.46 -3.53
N GLY A 27 -8.90 -7.41 -4.21
CA GLY A 27 -10.18 -7.43 -4.88
C GLY A 27 -10.43 -6.18 -5.70
N LYS A 28 -11.50 -6.21 -6.48
CA LYS A 28 -11.92 -5.06 -7.28
C LYS A 28 -12.71 -4.08 -6.42
N VAL A 29 -12.38 -2.79 -6.48
CA VAL A 29 -13.22 -1.77 -5.84
C VAL A 29 -14.54 -1.64 -6.61
N VAL A 30 -15.65 -1.92 -5.92
CA VAL A 30 -17.01 -1.90 -6.49
C VAL A 30 -17.84 -0.72 -6.01
N ALA A 31 -17.45 -0.07 -4.91
CA ALA A 31 -18.06 1.18 -4.47
C ALA A 31 -17.04 2.07 -3.73
N VAL A 32 -17.23 3.38 -3.86
CA VAL A 32 -16.56 4.40 -3.04
C VAL A 32 -17.64 5.15 -2.28
N LEU A 33 -17.58 5.13 -0.95
CA LEU A 33 -18.64 5.65 -0.09
C LEU A 33 -18.46 7.14 0.17
N ASP A 34 -17.25 7.50 0.59
CA ASP A 34 -16.77 8.85 0.92
C ASP A 34 -15.27 8.94 0.57
N GLY A 35 -14.53 9.87 1.18
CA GLY A 35 -13.12 10.11 0.86
C GLY A 35 -12.11 9.16 1.52
N ASP A 36 -12.56 8.24 2.39
CA ASP A 36 -11.68 7.27 3.05
C ASP A 36 -12.29 5.86 3.19
N THR A 37 -13.50 5.63 2.66
CA THR A 37 -14.19 4.35 2.78
C THR A 37 -14.59 3.79 1.41
N ILE A 38 -14.25 2.53 1.16
CA ILE A 38 -14.53 1.78 -0.08
C ILE A 38 -15.16 0.41 0.21
N ASP A 39 -15.83 -0.17 -0.79
CA ASP A 39 -16.19 -1.59 -0.80
C ASP A 39 -15.33 -2.33 -1.84
N VAL A 40 -14.62 -3.37 -1.39
CA VAL A 40 -13.74 -4.23 -2.19
C VAL A 40 -14.40 -5.59 -2.37
N LEU A 41 -14.56 -6.05 -3.61
CA LEU A 41 -15.19 -7.34 -3.91
C LEU A 41 -14.16 -8.47 -3.82
N VAL A 42 -14.34 -9.35 -2.83
CA VAL A 42 -13.53 -10.55 -2.61
C VAL A 42 -14.46 -11.76 -2.63
N ASP A 43 -14.20 -12.74 -3.48
CA ASP A 43 -15.03 -13.95 -3.60
C ASP A 43 -16.54 -13.68 -3.69
N LYS A 44 -16.91 -12.68 -4.51
CA LYS A 44 -18.30 -12.19 -4.71
C LYS A 44 -18.94 -11.52 -3.49
N THR A 45 -18.19 -11.29 -2.43
CA THR A 45 -18.63 -10.62 -1.21
C THR A 45 -17.98 -9.24 -1.12
N PRO A 46 -18.77 -8.15 -1.06
CA PRO A 46 -18.21 -6.82 -0.79
C PRO A 46 -17.72 -6.76 0.66
N ILE A 47 -16.45 -6.44 0.83
CA ILE A 47 -15.82 -6.14 2.13
C ILE A 47 -15.66 -4.62 2.23
N ARG A 48 -16.23 -4.02 3.28
CA ARG A 48 -16.07 -2.59 3.54
C ARG A 48 -14.73 -2.31 4.19
N VAL A 49 -13.98 -1.37 3.61
CA VAL A 49 -12.64 -0.99 4.05
C VAL A 49 -12.60 0.51 4.33
N ARG A 50 -12.14 0.88 5.52
CA ARG A 50 -11.71 2.24 5.85
C ARG A 50 -10.20 2.32 5.66
N LEU A 51 -9.75 3.30 4.88
CA LEU A 51 -8.34 3.54 4.62
C LEU A 51 -7.63 3.95 5.90
N ALA A 52 -6.54 3.25 6.23
CA ALA A 52 -5.72 3.53 7.40
C ALA A 52 -4.94 4.84 7.21
N GLY A 53 -4.85 5.66 8.27
CA GLY A 53 -4.08 6.91 8.25
C GLY A 53 -4.72 8.07 7.47
N ILE A 54 -5.87 7.86 6.84
CA ILE A 54 -6.60 8.88 6.08
C ILE A 54 -7.88 9.24 6.83
N ASP A 55 -8.07 10.53 7.09
CA ASP A 55 -9.31 11.07 7.66
C ASP A 55 -9.86 12.12 6.69
N ALA A 56 -10.85 11.71 5.90
CA ALA A 56 -11.41 12.54 4.84
C ALA A 56 -12.71 13.23 5.30
N PRO A 57 -13.07 14.37 4.70
CA PRO A 57 -14.36 14.98 4.98
C PRO A 57 -15.52 14.02 4.64
N GLU A 58 -16.39 13.84 5.61
CA GLU A 58 -17.62 13.05 5.48
C GLU A 58 -18.56 13.64 4.42
N LYS A 59 -19.50 12.84 3.93
CA LYS A 59 -20.42 13.26 2.85
C LYS A 59 -21.15 14.58 3.11
N SER A 60 -21.51 14.87 4.37
CA SER A 60 -22.23 16.07 4.78
C SER A 60 -21.32 17.27 5.10
N GLN A 61 -20.01 17.07 5.14
CA GLN A 61 -19.04 18.11 5.45
C GLN A 61 -18.63 18.88 4.18
N PRO A 62 -18.14 20.13 4.32
CA PRO A 62 -17.50 20.84 3.23
C PRO A 62 -16.43 19.97 2.55
N PHE A 63 -16.40 20.00 1.22
CA PHE A 63 -15.49 19.21 0.37
C PHE A 63 -15.69 17.69 0.37
N GLY A 64 -16.63 17.11 1.13
CA GLY A 64 -16.86 15.65 1.15
C GLY A 64 -17.15 15.04 -0.23
N SER A 65 -17.92 15.74 -1.06
CA SER A 65 -18.17 15.30 -2.45
C SER A 65 -16.90 15.33 -3.31
N ARG A 66 -16.01 16.32 -3.11
CA ARG A 66 -14.74 16.40 -3.85
C ARG A 66 -13.78 15.32 -3.41
N SER A 67 -13.70 15.06 -2.11
CA SER A 67 -12.86 13.99 -1.54
C SER A 67 -13.27 12.62 -2.08
N LYS A 68 -14.58 12.33 -2.09
CA LYS A 68 -15.12 11.12 -2.72
C LYS A 68 -14.75 10.99 -4.20
N ILE A 69 -14.87 12.08 -4.97
CA ILE A 69 -14.52 12.06 -6.41
C ILE A 69 -13.04 11.78 -6.59
N ALA A 70 -12.17 12.41 -5.79
CA ALA A 70 -10.73 12.17 -5.83
C ALA A 70 -10.40 10.69 -5.59
N LEU A 71 -10.93 10.11 -4.50
CA LEU A 71 -10.74 8.68 -4.22
C LEU A 71 -11.34 7.80 -5.35
N SER A 72 -12.51 8.16 -5.87
CA SER A 72 -13.15 7.40 -6.96
C SER A 72 -12.30 7.37 -8.23
N ASN A 73 -11.71 8.50 -8.63
CA ASN A 73 -10.83 8.57 -9.79
C ASN A 73 -9.58 7.69 -9.60
N LEU A 74 -9.09 7.58 -8.36
CA LEU A 74 -7.91 6.80 -8.03
C LEU A 74 -8.18 5.30 -8.03
N VAL A 75 -9.28 4.84 -7.42
CA VAL A 75 -9.44 3.40 -7.10
C VAL A 75 -10.68 2.73 -7.67
N TYR A 76 -11.70 3.47 -8.13
CA TYR A 76 -12.95 2.85 -8.57
C TYR A 76 -12.73 1.92 -9.76
N ALA A 77 -13.32 0.73 -9.70
CA ALA A 77 -13.19 -0.33 -10.71
C ALA A 77 -11.75 -0.83 -10.95
N LYS A 78 -10.78 -0.43 -10.12
CA LYS A 78 -9.43 -0.98 -10.14
C LYS A 78 -9.29 -2.16 -9.18
N GLN A 79 -8.31 -3.00 -9.45
CA GLN A 79 -7.85 -4.01 -8.51
C GLN A 79 -7.02 -3.30 -7.43
N VAL A 80 -7.29 -3.61 -6.17
CA VAL A 80 -6.52 -3.10 -5.03
C VAL A 80 -6.05 -4.23 -4.15
N LEU A 81 -4.92 -4.02 -3.48
CA LEU A 81 -4.50 -4.78 -2.33
C LEU A 81 -4.92 -4.03 -1.06
N VAL A 82 -5.46 -4.75 -0.09
CA VAL A 82 -5.72 -4.25 1.25
C VAL A 82 -4.77 -4.95 2.22
N GLN A 83 -3.84 -4.17 2.78
CA GLN A 83 -3.05 -4.59 3.92
C GLN A 83 -3.88 -4.41 5.19
N ASP A 84 -4.44 -5.51 5.67
CA ASP A 84 -5.56 -5.52 6.61
C ASP A 84 -5.04 -5.40 8.06
N GLN A 85 -5.54 -4.40 8.78
CA GLN A 85 -5.19 -4.11 10.17
C GLN A 85 -6.25 -4.61 11.16
N GLY A 86 -7.29 -5.31 10.67
CA GLY A 86 -8.37 -5.83 11.48
C GLY A 86 -9.65 -4.98 11.41
N PRO A 87 -10.73 -5.44 12.09
CA PRO A 87 -12.00 -4.74 12.09
C PRO A 87 -12.02 -3.54 13.05
N ASP A 88 -12.76 -2.48 12.68
CA ASP A 88 -13.16 -1.41 13.59
C ASP A 88 -14.41 -1.78 14.40
N ARG A 89 -14.80 -0.91 15.35
CA ARG A 89 -15.99 -1.12 16.20
C ARG A 89 -17.32 -1.17 15.44
N TYR A 90 -17.34 -0.76 14.18
CA TYR A 90 -18.52 -0.77 13.30
C TYR A 90 -18.51 -1.96 12.34
N GLY A 91 -17.48 -2.82 12.40
CA GLY A 91 -17.34 -4.00 11.56
C GLY A 91 -16.71 -3.74 10.18
N ARG A 92 -16.19 -2.54 9.92
CA ARG A 92 -15.39 -2.26 8.70
C ARG A 92 -13.99 -2.81 8.90
N ARG A 93 -13.32 -3.27 7.85
CA ARG A 93 -11.87 -3.51 7.91
C ARG A 93 -11.14 -2.17 7.89
N ILE A 94 -10.10 -2.01 8.70
CA ILE A 94 -9.13 -0.91 8.58
C ILE A 94 -7.95 -1.47 7.79
N GLY A 95 -7.43 -0.74 6.80
CA GLY A 95 -6.25 -1.20 6.08
C GLY A 95 -5.62 -0.16 5.17
N PHE A 96 -4.34 -0.37 4.86
CA PHE A 96 -3.67 0.39 3.79
C PHE A 96 -4.11 -0.18 2.44
N VAL A 97 -4.62 0.68 1.56
CA VAL A 97 -5.14 0.26 0.26
C VAL A 97 -4.15 0.63 -0.81
N TRP A 98 -3.47 -0.37 -1.37
CA TRP A 98 -2.50 -0.21 -2.43
C TRP A 98 -3.17 -0.35 -3.80
N VAL A 99 -2.93 0.61 -4.68
CA VAL A 99 -3.45 0.63 -6.05
C VAL A 99 -2.31 0.76 -7.05
N ASP A 100 -2.44 0.09 -8.18
CA ASP A 100 -1.55 0.23 -9.33
C ASP A 100 -1.67 1.65 -9.91
N VAL A 101 -0.53 2.31 -10.07
CA VAL A 101 -0.38 3.64 -10.61
C VAL A 101 0.79 3.71 -11.57
N HIS A 102 0.76 4.70 -12.44
CA HIS A 102 1.95 5.14 -13.15
C HIS A 102 2.44 6.42 -12.50
N VAL A 103 3.77 6.56 -12.39
CA VAL A 103 4.40 7.75 -11.84
C VAL A 103 5.39 8.36 -12.82
N THR A 104 5.61 9.66 -12.67
CA THR A 104 6.56 10.46 -13.42
C THR A 104 7.25 11.46 -12.50
N ALA A 105 8.20 12.23 -13.02
CA ALA A 105 8.82 13.34 -12.33
C ALA A 105 9.39 14.34 -13.34
N GLU A 106 9.50 15.63 -12.95
CA GLU A 106 9.97 16.71 -13.84
C GLU A 106 11.37 16.44 -14.43
N TRP A 107 12.24 15.80 -13.68
CA TRP A 107 13.60 15.46 -14.10
C TRP A 107 13.68 14.27 -15.07
N MET A 108 12.58 13.55 -15.28
CA MET A 108 12.54 12.42 -16.21
C MET A 108 12.46 12.89 -17.66
N PRO A 109 12.89 12.06 -18.62
CA PRO A 109 12.60 12.28 -20.02
C PRO A 109 11.09 12.42 -20.25
N GLU A 110 10.70 13.37 -21.12
CA GLU A 110 9.30 13.65 -21.44
C GLU A 110 8.53 12.38 -21.83
N GLY A 111 7.34 12.21 -21.25
CA GLY A 111 6.46 11.05 -21.52
C GLY A 111 6.85 9.77 -20.78
N THR A 112 7.92 9.78 -19.97
CA THR A 112 8.27 8.63 -19.12
C THR A 112 7.21 8.39 -18.07
N LYS A 113 6.77 7.13 -17.98
CA LYS A 113 5.85 6.64 -16.96
C LYS A 113 6.39 5.33 -16.41
N ILE A 114 6.52 5.23 -15.09
CA ILE A 114 7.01 4.03 -14.42
C ILE A 114 5.86 3.41 -13.62
N PRO A 115 5.58 2.11 -13.77
CA PRO A 115 4.56 1.43 -12.97
C PRO A 115 5.02 1.32 -11.51
N ALA A 116 4.09 1.58 -10.61
CA ALA A 116 4.31 1.52 -9.17
C ALA A 116 3.01 1.17 -8.44
N TYR A 117 3.11 0.92 -7.14
CA TYR A 117 1.99 0.89 -6.22
C TYR A 117 2.00 2.12 -5.34
N TRP A 118 0.82 2.57 -4.95
CA TRP A 118 0.67 3.70 -4.04
C TRP A 118 -0.54 3.51 -3.14
N ASN A 119 -0.44 3.96 -1.89
CA ASN A 119 -1.50 3.81 -0.89
C ASN A 119 -2.08 5.12 -0.36
N GLY A 120 -1.75 6.25 -0.99
CA GLY A 120 -2.12 7.58 -0.50
C GLY A 120 -1.02 8.28 0.31
N SER A 121 0.15 7.67 0.49
CA SER A 121 1.28 8.26 1.23
C SER A 121 1.95 9.42 0.50
N HIS A 122 2.36 10.44 1.27
CA HIS A 122 3.09 11.60 0.77
C HIS A 122 4.28 11.94 1.66
N TRP A 123 5.32 12.54 1.07
CA TRP A 123 6.43 13.19 1.73
C TRP A 123 6.63 14.58 1.11
N ASN A 124 6.54 15.64 1.94
CA ASN A 124 6.62 17.03 1.46
C ASN A 124 5.72 17.32 0.24
N ASP A 125 4.45 16.90 0.32
CA ASP A 125 3.42 16.99 -0.73
C ASP A 125 3.62 16.09 -1.97
N TRP A 126 4.80 15.50 -2.16
CA TRP A 126 5.06 14.52 -3.23
C TRP A 126 4.56 13.14 -2.85
N ILE A 127 4.11 12.36 -3.82
CA ILE A 127 3.69 10.97 -3.54
C ILE A 127 4.91 10.10 -3.21
N THR A 128 4.71 9.05 -2.42
CA THR A 128 5.75 8.05 -2.19
C THR A 128 5.39 6.71 -2.84
N PRO A 129 5.75 6.51 -4.12
CA PRO A 129 5.46 5.27 -4.83
C PRO A 129 6.35 4.11 -4.35
N GLN A 130 5.78 2.91 -4.37
CA GLN A 130 6.45 1.65 -4.13
C GLN A 130 6.65 0.93 -5.46
N PHE A 131 7.91 0.76 -5.87
CA PHE A 131 8.26 0.16 -7.15
C PHE A 131 8.46 -1.36 -7.00
N THR A 132 7.96 -2.13 -7.95
CA THR A 132 8.33 -3.54 -8.10
C THR A 132 9.77 -3.64 -8.64
N ALA A 133 10.30 -4.87 -8.75
CA ALA A 133 11.55 -5.14 -9.45
C ALA A 133 11.58 -4.57 -10.89
N GLU A 134 10.45 -4.59 -11.60
CA GLU A 134 10.33 -4.01 -12.94
C GLU A 134 10.40 -2.49 -12.88
N GLY A 135 9.63 -1.86 -11.98
CA GLY A 135 9.65 -0.42 -11.77
C GLY A 135 11.06 0.07 -11.41
N ILE A 136 11.75 -0.61 -10.50
CA ILE A 136 13.14 -0.30 -10.13
C ILE A 136 14.10 -0.43 -11.31
N ALA A 137 13.94 -1.44 -12.18
CA ALA A 137 14.76 -1.55 -13.36
C ALA A 137 14.56 -0.36 -14.32
N MET A 138 13.34 0.19 -14.39
CA MET A 138 13.05 1.40 -15.15
C MET A 138 13.63 2.65 -14.48
N VAL A 139 13.50 2.78 -13.15
CA VAL A 139 14.11 3.88 -12.38
C VAL A 139 15.62 3.91 -12.58
N ALA A 140 16.29 2.76 -12.45
CA ALA A 140 17.74 2.65 -12.69
C ALA A 140 18.14 3.01 -14.14
N ALA A 141 17.25 2.81 -15.11
CA ALA A 141 17.52 3.20 -16.49
C ALA A 141 17.44 4.72 -16.70
N VAL A 142 16.56 5.42 -15.97
CA VAL A 142 16.44 6.88 -16.04
C VAL A 142 17.39 7.62 -15.09
N MET A 143 17.90 6.92 -14.06
CA MET A 143 18.84 7.46 -13.08
C MET A 143 20.07 6.54 -12.89
N PRO A 144 20.86 6.28 -13.96
CA PRO A 144 21.91 5.25 -13.92
C PRO A 144 23.07 5.56 -12.95
N ASP A 145 23.25 6.83 -12.60
CA ASP A 145 24.30 7.28 -11.67
C ASP A 145 23.80 7.38 -10.22
N VAL A 146 22.49 7.18 -9.98
CA VAL A 146 21.87 7.31 -8.67
C VAL A 146 21.31 5.96 -8.19
N VAL A 147 20.58 5.24 -9.03
CA VAL A 147 19.89 4.00 -8.63
C VAL A 147 20.55 2.79 -9.26
N PHE A 148 21.05 1.89 -8.42
CA PHE A 148 21.69 0.64 -8.82
C PHE A 148 20.80 -0.54 -8.44
N TYR A 149 20.50 -1.39 -9.43
CA TYR A 149 19.70 -2.59 -9.23
C TYR A 149 20.45 -3.86 -9.66
N ASP A 150 20.77 -4.71 -8.69
CA ASP A 150 21.27 -6.06 -8.94
C ASP A 150 20.09 -7.02 -9.12
N LYS A 151 19.76 -7.31 -10.38
CA LYS A 151 18.66 -8.22 -10.74
C LYS A 151 18.84 -9.65 -10.21
N ALA A 152 20.08 -10.11 -10.02
CA ALA A 152 20.34 -11.48 -9.59
C ALA A 152 20.08 -11.67 -8.10
N SER A 153 20.44 -10.67 -7.28
CA SER A 153 20.21 -10.70 -5.84
C SER A 153 18.90 -10.01 -5.40
N GLY A 154 18.32 -9.17 -6.27
CA GLY A 154 17.21 -8.29 -5.90
C GLY A 154 17.65 -7.08 -5.07
N ARG A 155 18.95 -6.82 -4.92
CA ARG A 155 19.45 -5.71 -4.09
C ARG A 155 19.32 -4.39 -4.84
N VAL A 156 18.81 -3.38 -4.16
CA VAL A 156 18.69 -2.01 -4.65
C VAL A 156 19.58 -1.11 -3.80
N SER A 157 20.32 -0.22 -4.43
CA SER A 157 21.12 0.78 -3.74
C SER A 157 20.98 2.14 -4.41
N VAL A 158 20.98 3.20 -3.62
CA VAL A 158 20.81 4.57 -4.07
C VAL A 158 21.99 5.43 -3.64
N VAL A 159 22.46 6.31 -4.51
CA VAL A 159 23.31 7.43 -4.14
C VAL A 159 22.41 8.50 -3.56
N ASP A 160 22.62 8.86 -2.30
CA ASP A 160 21.80 9.87 -1.63
C ASP A 160 22.68 10.83 -0.79
N ASP A 161 22.16 12.03 -0.56
CA ASP A 161 22.70 13.03 0.36
C ASP A 161 21.60 13.40 1.37
N PRO A 162 21.57 12.74 2.55
CA PRO A 162 20.52 12.95 3.54
C PRO A 162 20.61 14.32 4.26
N GLY A 163 21.46 15.25 3.81
CA GLY A 163 21.52 16.63 4.31
C GLY A 163 22.28 16.81 5.64
N GLU A 164 22.83 15.74 6.22
CA GLU A 164 23.69 15.77 7.42
C GLU A 164 25.05 15.06 7.23
N GLY A 165 25.54 14.88 5.98
CA GLY A 165 26.80 14.17 5.74
C GLY A 165 27.33 14.21 4.31
N ASP A 166 28.27 13.30 4.01
CA ASP A 166 28.80 13.07 2.66
C ASP A 166 27.81 12.22 1.82
N VAL A 167 27.76 12.51 0.53
CA VAL A 167 27.09 11.67 -0.49
C VAL A 167 27.55 10.22 -0.35
N GLY A 168 26.61 9.29 -0.17
CA GLY A 168 26.88 7.88 0.10
C GLY A 168 26.01 6.95 -0.73
N VAL A 169 26.41 5.67 -0.80
CA VAL A 169 25.59 4.59 -1.38
C VAL A 169 24.87 3.86 -0.25
N PHE A 170 23.54 3.89 -0.27
CA PHE A 170 22.68 3.29 0.75
C PHE A 170 21.88 2.15 0.15
N GLU A 171 21.70 1.07 0.91
CA GLU A 171 20.85 -0.05 0.49
C GLU A 171 19.37 0.27 0.79
N VAL A 172 18.52 0.14 -0.22
CA VAL A 172 17.07 0.28 -0.08
C VAL A 172 16.51 -1.07 0.35
N LYS A 173 15.91 -1.11 1.54
CA LYS A 173 15.28 -2.33 2.05
C LYS A 173 13.94 -2.54 1.36
N PRO A 174 13.65 -3.74 0.84
CA PRO A 174 12.35 -4.03 0.30
C PRO A 174 11.30 -4.05 1.41
N VAL A 175 10.10 -3.59 1.07
CA VAL A 175 8.88 -3.80 1.83
C VAL A 175 8.09 -4.89 1.13
N ASP A 176 7.63 -5.88 1.90
CA ASP A 176 6.77 -6.93 1.34
C ASP A 176 5.36 -6.39 1.09
N THR A 177 4.93 -6.43 -0.17
CA THR A 177 3.61 -6.00 -0.64
C THR A 177 2.91 -7.19 -1.30
N PHE A 178 1.59 -7.32 -1.16
CA PHE A 178 0.84 -8.46 -1.72
C PHE A 178 0.15 -8.10 -3.04
N VAL A 179 0.57 -8.68 -4.15
CA VAL A 179 -0.09 -8.49 -5.45
C VAL A 179 -0.73 -9.80 -5.89
N ASP A 180 -2.04 -9.78 -6.16
CA ASP A 180 -2.81 -10.95 -6.60
C ASP A 180 -2.67 -12.18 -5.68
N GLY A 181 -2.64 -11.94 -4.37
CA GLY A 181 -2.46 -13.00 -3.36
C GLY A 181 -1.03 -13.55 -3.26
N LYS A 182 -0.07 -12.92 -3.94
CA LYS A 182 1.36 -13.24 -3.87
C LYS A 182 2.12 -12.10 -3.20
N GLN A 183 2.90 -12.43 -2.18
CA GLN A 183 3.86 -11.50 -1.60
C GLN A 183 4.99 -11.22 -2.60
N ILE A 184 5.18 -9.94 -2.92
CA ILE A 184 6.25 -9.44 -3.78
C ILE A 184 7.02 -8.33 -3.05
N PRO A 185 8.35 -8.24 -3.22
CA PRO A 185 9.11 -7.13 -2.70
C PRO A 185 8.82 -5.87 -3.52
N THR A 186 8.59 -4.77 -2.83
CA THR A 186 8.56 -3.42 -3.41
C THR A 186 9.58 -2.52 -2.73
N TYR A 187 9.97 -1.46 -3.42
CA TYR A 187 11.06 -0.57 -2.99
C TYR A 187 10.59 0.88 -3.09
N GLU A 188 10.88 1.66 -2.06
CA GLU A 188 10.65 3.10 -2.05
C GLU A 188 11.96 3.81 -2.41
N ILE A 189 11.92 4.70 -3.41
CA ILE A 189 13.04 5.58 -3.72
C ILE A 189 12.74 6.95 -3.11
N GLU A 190 13.16 7.10 -1.86
CA GLU A 190 12.94 8.29 -1.02
C GLU A 190 13.66 9.54 -1.55
N ASN A 191 13.27 10.72 -1.09
CA ASN A 191 13.90 12.02 -1.39
C ASN A 191 13.81 12.49 -2.85
N TRP A 192 12.83 11.99 -3.63
CA TRP A 192 12.55 12.45 -4.99
C TRP A 192 11.11 12.95 -5.14
N CYS A 193 10.94 13.99 -5.96
CA CYS A 193 9.65 14.61 -6.25
C CYS A 193 8.85 13.79 -7.28
N TRP A 194 8.19 12.72 -6.83
CA TRP A 194 7.36 11.87 -7.67
C TRP A 194 5.94 12.43 -7.83
N GLU A 195 5.38 12.25 -9.03
CA GLU A 195 4.01 12.65 -9.38
C GLU A 195 3.22 11.46 -9.96
N LEU A 196 1.90 11.46 -9.74
CA LEU A 196 1.01 10.54 -10.46
C LEU A 196 0.96 10.92 -11.94
N SER A 197 0.95 9.90 -12.79
CA SER A 197 0.73 10.05 -14.23
C SER A 197 -0.61 9.42 -14.61
N GLU A 198 -1.37 10.11 -15.48
CA GLU A 198 -2.64 9.62 -16.03
C GLU A 198 -2.48 8.42 -16.97
#